data_AF-A0A9D4K2E9-F1
#
_entry.id   AF-A0A9D4K2E9-F1
#
_cell.length_a   1.000
_cell.length_b   1.000
_cell.length_c   1.000
_cell.angle_alpha   90.00
_cell.angle_beta   90.00
_cell.angle_gamma   90.00
#
_symmetry.space_group_name_H-M   'P 1'
#
loop_
_entity.id
_entity.type
_entity.pdbx_description
1 polymer ?
#
loop_
_entity_poly.entity_id
_entity_poly.type
_entity_poly.pdbx_seq_one_letter_code
_entity_poly.pdbx_strand_id
1 'polypeptide(L)'
;MQGKDFADSIPLIWKENCTARTATALIEDCPGISMLNYLKHGFYKQPSGYYFRSFEVARRKFKPMMFTYLGEDSEDCYGQKNLFVLMKEYFKGFLKVYREKRKFALFWATHVGHDYVNHVRRFDEPLLEMLQWMK
;
A
#
# COMPACT_ATOMS: atom_id res chain seq x y z
N MET A 1 7.21 -15.84 -20.20
CA MET A 1 6.58 -17.02 -19.58
C MET A 1 5.90 -16.57 -18.29
N GLN A 2 4.57 -16.73 -18.18
CA GLN A 2 3.86 -16.52 -16.92
C GLN A 2 4.04 -17.78 -16.06
N GLY A 3 5.06 -17.78 -15.19
CA GLY A 3 5.41 -18.92 -14.35
C GLY A 3 4.44 -19.09 -13.18
N LYS A 4 4.28 -20.34 -12.70
CA LYS A 4 3.51 -20.68 -11.48
C LYS A 4 4.02 -19.95 -10.22
N ASP A 5 5.22 -19.37 -10.28
CA ASP A 5 5.91 -18.74 -9.15
C ASP A 5 5.50 -17.28 -8.87
N PHE A 6 4.65 -16.68 -9.72
CA PHE A 6 4.08 -15.36 -9.48
C PHE A 6 2.72 -15.43 -8.79
N ALA A 7 2.40 -14.39 -8.01
CA ALA A 7 1.08 -14.20 -7.38
C ALA A 7 -0.06 -14.02 -8.40
N ASP A 8 0.26 -13.84 -9.69
CA ASP A 8 -0.67 -13.89 -10.82
C ASP A 8 -1.46 -15.21 -10.90
N SER A 9 -0.94 -16.32 -10.38
CA SER A 9 -1.64 -17.62 -10.38
C SER A 9 -2.66 -17.77 -9.24
N ILE A 10 -2.58 -16.94 -8.18
CA ILE A 10 -3.41 -17.07 -6.98
C ILE A 10 -4.84 -16.56 -7.27
N PRO A 11 -5.90 -17.30 -6.93
CA PRO A 11 -7.29 -16.86 -7.13
C PRO A 11 -7.70 -15.81 -6.07
N LEU A 12 -7.26 -14.57 -6.29
CA LEU A 12 -7.52 -13.44 -5.40
C LEU A 12 -8.82 -12.73 -5.81
N ILE A 13 -9.51 -12.12 -4.84
CA ILE A 13 -10.84 -11.53 -5.02
C ILE A 13 -10.96 -10.55 -6.19
N TRP A 14 -9.91 -9.76 -6.48
CA TRP A 14 -9.88 -8.81 -7.59
C TRP A 14 -9.76 -9.45 -8.98
N LYS A 15 -9.59 -10.78 -9.07
CA LYS A 15 -9.65 -11.56 -10.31
C LYS A 15 -11.01 -12.20 -10.54
N GLU A 16 -11.89 -12.18 -9.53
CA GLU A 16 -13.21 -12.78 -9.61
C GLU A 16 -14.14 -11.97 -10.51
N ASN A 17 -14.98 -12.65 -11.29
CA ASN A 17 -15.94 -12.01 -12.21
C ASN A 17 -16.90 -11.04 -11.49
N CYS A 18 -17.22 -11.31 -10.22
CA CYS A 18 -18.07 -10.43 -9.41
C CYS A 18 -17.43 -9.04 -9.18
N THR A 19 -16.11 -8.91 -9.34
CA THR A 19 -15.37 -7.67 -9.20
C THR A 19 -15.09 -6.96 -10.53
N ALA A 20 -15.52 -7.50 -11.68
CA ALA A 20 -15.25 -6.93 -13.00
C ALA A 20 -15.74 -5.48 -13.17
N ARG A 21 -16.78 -5.07 -12.43
CA ARG A 21 -17.31 -3.69 -12.42
C ARG A 21 -16.99 -2.91 -11.13
N THR A 22 -16.15 -3.47 -10.27
CA THR A 22 -15.73 -2.90 -8.99
C THR A 22 -14.36 -2.24 -9.18
N ALA A 23 -14.21 -1.01 -8.69
CA ALA A 23 -12.89 -0.39 -8.59
C ALA A 23 -12.11 -1.11 -7.49
N THR A 24 -10.91 -1.59 -7.80
CA THR A 24 -10.07 -2.34 -6.85
C THR A 24 -8.83 -1.54 -6.48
N ALA A 25 -8.45 -1.55 -5.20
CA ALA A 25 -7.22 -0.96 -4.71
C ALA A 25 -6.42 -1.98 -3.88
N LEU A 26 -5.10 -1.97 -4.06
CA LEU A 26 -4.15 -2.67 -3.20
C LEU A 26 -3.12 -1.64 -2.72
N ILE A 27 -3.14 -1.39 -1.42
CA ILE A 27 -2.34 -0.36 -0.75
C ILE A 27 -1.52 -1.07 0.31
N GLU A 28 -0.25 -1.27 0.02
CA GLU A 28 0.69 -1.96 0.91
C GLU A 28 1.87 -1.03 1.20
N ASP A 29 2.31 -0.98 2.45
CA ASP A 29 3.60 -0.39 2.77
C ASP A 29 4.75 -1.35 2.42
N CYS A 30 5.96 -0.82 2.39
CA CYS A 30 7.21 -1.57 2.30
C CYS A 30 7.20 -2.73 1.27
N PRO A 31 7.41 -2.45 -0.04
CA PRO A 31 7.29 -3.45 -1.11
C PRO A 31 8.22 -4.67 -1.03
N GLY A 32 9.22 -4.67 -0.14
CA GLY A 32 10.12 -5.81 0.09
C GLY A 32 9.57 -6.84 1.06
N ILE A 33 8.68 -6.43 1.97
CA ILE A 33 8.06 -7.30 2.98
C ILE A 33 6.52 -7.33 2.86
N SER A 34 5.98 -6.82 1.75
CA SER A 34 4.54 -6.83 1.51
C SER A 34 3.99 -8.25 1.33
N MET A 35 2.69 -8.44 1.52
CA MET A 35 2.06 -9.76 1.73
C MET A 35 2.40 -10.78 0.65
N LEU A 36 2.51 -10.30 -0.60
CA LEU A 36 2.69 -11.16 -1.76
C LEU A 36 4.08 -11.05 -2.39
N ASN A 37 4.92 -10.15 -1.87
CA ASN A 37 6.29 -9.92 -2.35
C ASN A 37 7.37 -10.45 -1.40
N TYR A 38 7.09 -10.65 -0.11
CA TYR A 38 8.09 -11.15 0.82
C TYR A 38 8.54 -12.58 0.44
N LEU A 39 9.83 -12.75 0.14
CA LEU A 39 10.44 -14.01 -0.30
C LEU A 39 9.75 -14.65 -1.52
N LYS A 40 9.03 -13.85 -2.31
CA LYS A 40 8.24 -14.28 -3.48
C LYS A 40 8.46 -13.31 -4.64
N HIS A 41 8.11 -13.74 -5.85
CA HIS A 41 8.21 -12.87 -7.03
C HIS A 41 7.15 -11.75 -7.06
N GLY A 42 6.13 -11.83 -6.20
CA GLY A 42 5.01 -10.88 -6.25
C GLY A 42 4.21 -11.03 -7.53
N PHE A 43 3.71 -9.90 -8.01
CA PHE A 43 2.91 -9.83 -9.23
C PHE A 43 3.75 -9.44 -10.44
N TYR A 44 3.58 -10.18 -11.53
CA TYR A 44 4.04 -9.82 -12.86
C TYR A 44 3.11 -8.79 -13.50
N LYS A 45 1.78 -8.99 -13.43
CA LYS A 45 0.77 -8.01 -13.87
C LYS A 45 0.23 -7.24 -12.67
N GLN A 46 0.00 -5.94 -12.83
CA GLN A 46 -0.60 -5.12 -11.78
C GLN A 46 -1.91 -5.76 -11.27
N PRO A 47 -2.04 -6.03 -9.95
CA PRO A 47 -3.14 -6.84 -9.41
C PRO A 47 -4.46 -6.09 -9.28
N SER A 48 -4.44 -4.76 -9.10
CA SER A 48 -5.62 -3.94 -8.86
C SER A 48 -5.59 -2.67 -9.70
N GLY A 49 -6.75 -2.04 -9.89
CA GLY A 49 -6.84 -0.78 -10.65
C GLY A 49 -6.07 0.37 -10.01
N TYR A 50 -5.98 0.37 -8.68
CA TYR A 50 -5.30 1.40 -7.90
C TYR A 50 -4.20 0.78 -7.02
N TYR A 51 -2.95 0.85 -7.47
CA TYR A 51 -1.85 0.08 -6.89
C TYR A 51 -0.73 0.97 -6.32
N PHE A 52 -0.64 1.04 -4.99
CA PHE A 52 0.28 1.96 -4.31
C PHE A 52 1.77 1.59 -4.48
N ARG A 53 2.07 0.31 -4.78
CA ARG A 53 3.45 -0.17 -4.90
C ARG A 53 4.32 0.62 -5.87
N SER A 54 3.75 1.11 -6.98
CA SER A 54 4.51 1.90 -7.96
C SER A 54 5.11 3.16 -7.32
N PHE A 55 4.36 3.83 -6.45
CA PHE A 55 4.86 4.96 -5.66
C PHE A 55 5.98 4.52 -4.72
N GLU A 56 5.79 3.44 -3.95
CA GLU A 56 6.80 2.95 -3.00
C GLU A 56 8.11 2.52 -3.67
N VAL A 57 8.04 1.85 -4.82
CA VAL A 57 9.23 1.47 -5.59
C VAL A 57 9.97 2.69 -6.10
N ALA A 58 9.25 3.70 -6.59
CA ALA A 58 9.86 4.96 -7.01
C ALA A 58 10.53 5.66 -5.83
N ARG A 59 9.80 5.84 -4.72
CA ARG A 59 10.30 6.44 -3.47
C ARG A 59 11.61 5.81 -3.02
N ARG A 60 11.67 4.47 -2.98
CA ARG A 60 12.88 3.72 -2.58
C ARG A 60 14.02 3.75 -3.60
N LYS A 61 13.72 3.86 -4.90
CA LYS A 61 14.76 4.05 -5.93
C LYS A 61 15.43 5.41 -5.81
N PHE A 62 14.66 6.44 -5.48
CA PHE A 62 15.21 7.79 -5.32
C PHE A 62 15.99 7.97 -4.02
N LYS A 63 15.75 7.15 -2.99
CA LYS A 63 16.51 7.19 -1.72
C LYS A 63 16.65 5.82 -1.05
N PRO A 64 17.88 5.25 -0.97
CA PRO A 64 18.10 3.96 -0.32
C PRO A 64 17.90 4.04 1.20
N MET A 65 17.41 2.92 1.75
CA MET A 65 16.99 2.63 3.13
C MET A 65 17.92 3.08 4.28
N MET A 66 19.16 3.50 3.99
CA MET A 66 20.21 3.62 5.01
C MET A 66 20.53 5.01 5.55
N PHE A 67 19.97 6.10 5.04
CA PHE A 67 20.39 7.43 5.50
C PHE A 67 19.28 8.45 5.39
N THR A 68 18.82 8.97 6.53
CA THR A 68 18.30 10.34 6.66
C THR A 68 18.07 10.67 8.14
N TYR A 69 18.67 11.76 8.60
CA TYR A 69 18.42 12.37 9.90
C TYR A 69 16.99 12.97 9.96
N LEU A 70 16.50 13.28 11.17
CA LEU A 70 15.23 13.98 11.38
C LEU A 70 15.16 15.24 10.50
N GLY A 71 14.27 15.25 9.50
CA GLY A 71 14.09 16.37 8.56
C GLY A 71 14.17 15.99 7.08
N GLU A 72 14.59 14.77 6.75
CA GLU A 72 14.62 14.22 5.38
C GLU A 72 13.80 12.91 5.26
N ASP A 73 13.59 12.42 4.02
CA ASP A 73 12.83 11.21 3.71
C ASP A 73 13.42 9.94 4.36
N SER A 74 12.84 9.49 5.47
CA SER A 74 13.21 8.23 6.13
C SER A 74 12.43 7.03 5.58
N GLU A 75 12.70 5.83 6.09
CA GLU A 75 11.91 4.65 5.70
C GLU A 75 10.40 4.85 5.97
N ASP A 76 10.10 5.52 7.08
CA ASP A 76 8.78 5.87 7.59
C ASP A 76 8.20 7.18 7.02
N CYS A 77 8.97 7.99 6.28
CA CYS A 77 8.56 9.34 5.87
C CYS A 77 8.92 9.66 4.40
N TYR A 78 8.15 10.54 3.78
CA TYR A 78 8.50 11.20 2.52
C TYR A 78 8.16 12.69 2.64
N GLY A 79 9.18 13.52 2.54
CA GLY A 79 9.19 14.90 2.98
C GLY A 79 8.79 14.98 4.45
N GLN A 80 7.80 15.85 4.72
CA GLN A 80 7.25 16.05 6.05
C GLN A 80 6.11 15.08 6.40
N LYS A 81 5.74 14.16 5.48
CA LYS A 81 4.61 13.25 5.68
C LYS A 81 5.10 11.86 6.06
N ASN A 82 4.51 11.32 7.12
CA ASN A 82 4.65 9.90 7.44
C ASN A 82 4.02 9.04 6.33
N LEU A 83 4.58 7.85 6.10
CA LEU A 83 4.16 6.91 5.06
C LEU A 83 2.69 6.54 5.17
N PHE A 84 2.16 6.34 6.38
CA PHE A 84 0.75 6.06 6.58
C PHE A 84 -0.15 7.23 6.19
N VAL A 85 0.30 8.47 6.42
CA VAL A 85 -0.44 9.65 5.97
C VAL A 85 -0.53 9.66 4.44
N LEU A 86 0.54 9.28 3.74
CA LEU A 86 0.55 9.15 2.28
C LEU A 86 -0.38 8.03 1.81
N MET A 87 -0.33 6.86 2.46
CA MET A 87 -1.23 5.75 2.16
C MET A 87 -2.70 6.13 2.39
N LYS A 88 -2.99 6.83 3.49
CA LYS A 88 -4.31 7.38 3.81
C LYS A 88 -4.78 8.36 2.73
N GLU A 89 -3.94 9.29 2.31
CA GLU A 89 -4.26 10.23 1.23
C GLU A 89 -4.51 9.53 -0.10
N TYR A 90 -3.68 8.52 -0.43
CA TYR A 90 -3.83 7.69 -1.62
C TYR A 90 -5.17 6.92 -1.60
N PHE A 91 -5.54 6.36 -0.46
CA PHE A 91 -6.82 5.70 -0.24
C PHE A 91 -8.01 6.68 -0.37
N LYS A 92 -7.93 7.87 0.24
CA LYS A 92 -8.96 8.92 0.06
C LYS A 92 -9.08 9.33 -1.41
N GLY A 93 -7.96 9.41 -2.13
CA GLY A 93 -7.93 9.65 -3.57
C GLY A 93 -8.68 8.58 -4.36
N PHE A 94 -8.42 7.30 -4.09
CA PHE A 94 -9.15 6.17 -4.67
C PHE A 94 -10.67 6.31 -4.46
N LEU A 95 -11.10 6.58 -3.22
CA LEU A 95 -12.52 6.72 -2.90
C LEU A 95 -13.19 7.88 -3.64
N LYS A 96 -12.48 9.00 -3.83
CA LYS A 96 -12.95 10.17 -4.58
C LYS A 96 -13.00 9.90 -6.08
N VAL A 97 -11.95 9.35 -6.67
CA VAL A 97 -11.84 9.08 -8.13
C VAL A 97 -12.92 8.10 -8.58
N TYR A 98 -13.20 7.06 -7.76
CA TYR A 98 -14.17 6.04 -8.10
C TYR A 98 -15.53 6.23 -7.43
N ARG A 99 -15.92 7.48 -7.13
CA ARG A 99 -17.15 7.80 -6.37
C ARG A 99 -18.38 7.00 -6.83
N GLU A 100 -18.59 6.91 -8.14
CA GLU A 100 -19.74 6.27 -8.78
C GLU A 100 -19.61 4.75 -9.00
N LYS A 101 -18.50 4.13 -8.58
CA LYS A 101 -18.30 2.68 -8.69
C LYS A 101 -18.41 2.00 -7.33
N ARG A 102 -18.78 0.71 -7.33
CA ARG A 102 -18.51 -0.18 -6.19
C ARG A 102 -17.01 -0.25 -6.01
N LYS A 103 -16.56 -0.33 -4.76
CA LYS A 103 -15.14 -0.24 -4.41
C LYS A 103 -14.76 -1.43 -3.54
N PHE A 104 -13.60 -2.00 -3.80
CA PHE A 104 -12.94 -2.95 -2.92
C PHE A 104 -11.50 -2.49 -2.74
N ALA A 105 -11.05 -2.32 -1.50
CA ALA A 105 -9.69 -1.93 -1.21
C ALA A 105 -9.11 -2.87 -0.16
N LEU A 106 -7.93 -3.40 -0.44
CA LEU A 106 -7.11 -4.07 0.56
C LEU A 106 -6.01 -3.10 0.98
N PHE A 107 -6.09 -2.63 2.22
CA PHE A 107 -5.10 -1.77 2.86
C PHE A 107 -4.32 -2.60 3.87
N TRP A 108 -3.00 -2.63 3.71
CA TRP A 108 -2.11 -3.47 4.51
C TRP A 108 -0.87 -2.69 4.93
N ALA A 109 -0.63 -2.63 6.24
CA ALA A 109 0.54 -1.97 6.81
C ALA A 109 1.32 -2.97 7.69
N THR A 110 2.48 -3.39 7.21
CA THR A 110 3.39 -4.35 7.86
C THR A 110 4.52 -3.63 8.59
N HIS A 111 5.11 -2.61 7.96
CA HIS A 111 6.35 -1.97 8.41
C HIS A 111 6.16 -1.25 9.75
N VAL A 112 4.97 -0.72 9.98
CA VAL A 112 4.53 0.00 11.18
C VAL A 112 4.95 -0.62 12.51
N GLY A 113 4.99 -1.95 12.60
CA GLY A 113 5.33 -2.66 13.82
C GLY A 113 6.37 -3.75 13.60
N HIS A 114 6.99 -3.81 12.42
CA HIS A 114 7.87 -4.93 12.04
C HIS A 114 9.15 -4.96 12.88
N ASP A 115 9.84 -3.81 12.97
CA ASP A 115 11.12 -3.72 13.69
C ASP A 115 10.96 -3.22 15.13
N TYR A 116 9.93 -2.39 15.37
CA TYR A 116 9.69 -1.77 16.67
C TYR A 116 8.19 -1.68 16.97
N VAL A 117 7.72 -2.40 17.99
CA VAL A 117 6.30 -2.37 18.41
C VAL A 117 5.80 -0.97 18.77
N ASN A 118 6.68 -0.11 19.29
CA ASN A 118 6.34 1.26 19.67
C ASN A 118 6.08 2.18 18.46
N HIS A 119 6.41 1.78 17.24
CA HIS A 119 6.14 2.57 16.03
C HIS A 119 4.65 2.57 15.68
N VAL A 120 3.87 1.59 16.15
CA VAL A 120 2.42 1.49 15.93
C VAL A 120 1.68 2.75 16.41
N ARG A 121 2.15 3.40 17.49
CA ARG A 121 1.56 4.65 17.98
C ARG A 121 1.52 5.78 16.95
N ARG A 122 2.43 5.77 15.96
CA ARG A 122 2.49 6.79 14.90
C ARG A 122 1.30 6.71 13.94
N PHE A 123 0.56 5.61 13.97
CA PHE A 123 -0.55 5.31 13.09
C PHE A 123 -1.91 5.52 13.77
N ASP A 124 -1.93 5.65 15.10
CA ASP A 124 -3.16 5.72 15.89
C ASP A 124 -4.04 6.92 15.49
N GLU A 125 -3.50 8.13 15.60
CA GLU A 125 -4.21 9.36 15.22
C GLU A 125 -4.57 9.38 13.71
N PRO A 126 -3.64 9.12 12.76
CA PRO A 126 -4.02 9.05 11.34
C PRO A 126 -5.07 8.00 10.99
N LEU A 127 -5.10 6.85 11.68
CA LEU A 127 -6.09 5.79 11.47
C LEU A 127 -7.45 6.26 11.99
N LEU A 128 -7.50 6.85 13.18
CA LEU A 128 -8.72 7.43 13.74
C LEU A 128 -9.32 8.48 12.79
N GLU A 129 -8.51 9.42 12.31
CA GLU A 129 -8.94 10.43 11.33
C GLU A 129 -9.48 9.82 10.04
N MET A 130 -8.87 8.72 9.56
CA MET A 130 -9.33 8.03 8.37
C MET A 130 -10.70 7.41 8.59
N LEU A 131 -10.89 6.71 9.71
CA LEU A 131 -12.14 6.05 10.06
C LEU A 131 -13.27 7.05 10.31
N GLN A 132 -12.98 8.16 10.99
CA GLN A 132 -13.94 9.24 11.20
C GLN A 132 -14.36 9.90 9.87
N TRP A 133 -13.42 10.07 8.93
CA TRP A 133 -13.71 10.62 7.61
C TRP A 133 -14.56 9.69 6.73
N MET A 134 -14.57 8.38 7.01
CA MET A 134 -15.37 7.40 6.26
C MET A 134 -16.82 7.25 6.77
N LYS A 135 -17.15 7.86 7.91
CA LYS A 135 -18.54 7.92 8.40
C LYS A 135 -19.41 8.78 7.49
#